data_AF-A0A3D5CQK2-F1
#
_entry.id   AF-A0A3D5CQK2-F1
#
_cell.length_a   1.000
_cell.length_b   1.000
_cell.length_c   1.000
_cell.angle_alpha   90.00
_cell.angle_beta   90.00
_cell.angle_gamma   90.00
#
_symmetry.space_group_name_H-M   'P 1'
#
loop_
_entity.id
_entity.type
_entity.pdbx_description
1 polymer ?
#
loop_
_entity_poly.entity_id
_entity_poly.type
_entity_poly.pdbx_seq_one_letter_code
_entity_poly.pdbx_strand_id
1 'polypeptide(L)'
;FITRSTSVSLLLSFLYIMGTAFIPGVFAKIKGLEFLTEWFTETWLMYTDFAQQATYSQAPKMILVSLVTIVVSSALGMFIFQKSDIK
;
A
#
# COMPACT_ATOMS: atom_id res chain seq x y z
N PHE A 1 27.38 -10.04 -2.25
CA PHE A 1 25.99 -10.56 -2.33
C PHE A 1 25.04 -9.69 -1.51
N ILE A 2 25.30 -9.50 -0.21
CA ILE A 2 24.50 -8.64 0.70
C ILE A 2 24.37 -7.20 0.19
N THR A 3 25.46 -6.56 -0.25
CA THR A 3 25.41 -5.17 -0.72
C THR A 3 24.53 -4.99 -1.96
N ARG A 4 24.51 -5.97 -2.87
CA ARG A 4 23.67 -5.94 -4.08
C ARG A 4 22.19 -6.14 -3.73
N SER A 5 21.86 -7.00 -2.77
CA SER A 5 20.48 -7.16 -2.31
C SER A 5 20.00 -5.94 -1.53
N THR A 6 20.87 -5.31 -0.73
CA THR A 6 20.52 -4.08 0.01
C THR A 6 20.27 -2.90 -0.92
N SER A 7 21.10 -2.70 -1.95
CA SER A 7 20.89 -1.62 -2.93
C SER A 7 19.60 -1.84 -3.76
N VAL A 8 19.32 -3.08 -4.16
CA VAL A 8 18.07 -3.40 -4.86
C VAL A 8 16.86 -3.22 -3.95
N SER A 9 16.96 -3.61 -2.67
CA SER A 9 15.93 -3.36 -1.67
C SER A 9 15.67 -1.86 -1.48
N LEU A 10 16.72 -1.05 -1.36
CA LEU A 10 16.58 0.41 -1.24
C LEU A 10 15.89 1.05 -2.46
N LEU A 11 16.26 0.63 -3.67
CA LEU A 11 15.62 1.11 -4.90
C LEU A 11 14.15 0.71 -4.97
N LEU A 12 13.82 -0.54 -4.62
CA LEU A 12 12.44 -1.03 -4.59
C LEU A 12 11.61 -0.32 -3.51
N SER A 13 12.17 -0.11 -2.31
CA SER A 13 11.52 0.65 -1.25
C SER A 13 11.29 2.10 -1.66
N PHE A 14 12.26 2.72 -2.34
CA PHE A 14 12.09 4.08 -2.86
C PHE A 14 11.00 4.16 -3.93
N LEU A 15 10.99 3.23 -4.89
CA LEU A 15 9.94 3.15 -5.91
C LEU A 15 8.57 2.85 -5.30
N TYR A 16 8.52 2.03 -4.24
CA TYR A 16 7.31 1.76 -3.49
C TYR A 16 6.77 3.05 -2.86
N ILE A 17 7.59 3.79 -2.11
CA ILE A 17 7.22 5.07 -1.48
C ILE A 17 6.74 6.10 -2.53
N MET A 18 7.45 6.21 -3.66
CA MET A 18 7.04 7.09 -4.76
C MET A 18 5.70 6.65 -5.36
N GLY A 19 5.50 5.35 -5.57
CA GLY A 19 4.23 4.82 -6.05
C GLY A 19 3.09 5.13 -5.09
N THR A 20 3.25 4.83 -3.81
CA THR A 20 2.22 5.03 -2.78
C THR A 20 1.95 6.50 -2.47
N ALA A 21 2.91 7.41 -2.70
CA ALA A 21 2.68 8.84 -2.57
C ALA A 21 1.91 9.46 -3.76
N PHE A 22 2.20 9.04 -5.00
CA PHE A 22 1.67 9.69 -6.20
C PHE A 22 0.42 9.01 -6.78
N ILE A 23 0.35 7.67 -6.75
CA ILE A 23 -0.75 6.89 -7.35
C ILE A 23 -2.11 7.25 -6.74
N PRO A 24 -2.26 7.41 -5.41
CA PRO A 24 -3.54 7.81 -4.82
C PRO A 24 -3.99 9.21 -5.27
N GLY A 25 -3.06 10.14 -5.47
CA GLY A 25 -3.37 11.47 -5.99
C GLY A 25 -3.92 11.45 -7.43
N VAL A 26 -3.60 10.43 -8.22
CA VAL A 26 -4.16 10.21 -9.56
C VAL A 26 -5.54 9.56 -9.46
N PHE A 27 -5.71 8.54 -8.62
CA PHE A 27 -7.00 7.86 -8.44
C PHE A 27 -8.09 8.77 -7.85
N ALA A 28 -7.72 9.74 -7.01
CA ALA A 28 -8.63 10.75 -6.49
C ALA A 28 -9.29 11.62 -7.59
N LYS A 29 -8.65 11.74 -8.75
CA LYS A 29 -9.13 12.59 -9.86
C LYS A 29 -10.01 11.84 -10.85
N ILE A 30 -10.11 10.51 -10.72
CA ILE A 30 -10.84 9.65 -11.65
C ILE A 30 -12.14 9.20 -10.98
N LYS A 31 -13.28 9.65 -11.53
CA LYS A 31 -14.60 9.24 -11.05
C LYS A 31 -14.74 7.71 -11.07
N GLY A 32 -15.05 7.13 -9.92
CA GLY A 32 -15.20 5.69 -9.73
C GLY A 32 -13.96 4.95 -9.21
N LEU A 33 -12.76 5.56 -9.26
CA LEU A 33 -11.54 5.01 -8.66
C LEU A 33 -11.16 5.72 -7.34
N GLU A 34 -11.93 6.71 -6.91
CA GLU A 34 -11.72 7.44 -5.67
C GLU A 34 -11.59 6.52 -4.46
N PHE A 35 -12.32 5.40 -4.43
CA PHE A 35 -12.24 4.44 -3.33
C PHE A 35 -10.85 3.79 -3.21
N LEU A 36 -10.11 3.59 -4.31
CA LEU A 36 -8.77 2.99 -4.32
C LEU A 36 -7.74 3.87 -3.62
N THR A 37 -8.00 5.17 -3.52
CA THR A 37 -7.10 6.09 -2.80
C THR A 37 -6.97 5.69 -1.33
N GLU A 38 -8.07 5.24 -0.73
CA GLU A 38 -8.13 4.79 0.65
C GLU A 38 -7.56 3.37 0.86
N TRP A 39 -7.15 2.67 -0.20
CA TRP A 39 -6.54 1.34 -0.09
C TRP A 39 -5.03 1.38 0.14
N PHE A 40 -4.39 2.53 -0.06
CA PHE A 40 -2.99 2.72 0.25
C PHE A 40 -2.86 3.29 1.67
N THR A 41 -2.12 2.61 2.53
CA THR A 41 -1.97 2.98 3.94
C THR A 41 -1.31 4.35 4.11
N GLU A 42 -0.41 4.73 3.20
CA GLU A 42 0.23 6.04 3.19
C GLU A 42 -0.72 7.18 2.83
N THR A 43 -1.83 6.92 2.12
CA THR A 43 -2.80 7.98 1.81
C THR A 43 -3.48 8.49 3.06
N TRP A 44 -3.78 7.60 4.00
CA TRP A 44 -4.33 7.98 5.31
C TRP A 44 -3.35 8.85 6.07
N LEU A 45 -2.06 8.52 6.00
CA LEU A 45 -1.01 9.25 6.71
C LEU A 45 -0.75 10.64 6.11
N MET A 46 -0.93 10.81 4.80
CA MET A 46 -0.64 12.04 4.07
C MET A 46 -1.84 12.96 3.85
N TYR A 47 -3.06 12.41 3.78
CA TYR A 47 -4.25 13.14 3.36
C TYR A 47 -5.39 13.15 4.40
N THR A 48 -5.22 12.49 5.55
CA THR A 48 -6.21 12.50 6.63
C THR A 48 -5.77 13.41 7.78
N ASP A 49 -6.67 14.32 8.18
CA ASP A 49 -6.49 15.08 9.41
C ASP A 49 -6.91 14.24 10.62
N PHE A 50 -5.93 13.73 11.35
CA PHE A 50 -6.15 12.91 12.55
C PHE A 50 -6.70 13.71 13.74
N ALA A 51 -6.67 15.05 13.71
CA ALA A 51 -7.25 15.88 14.75
C ALA A 51 -8.78 16.05 14.60
N GLN A 52 -9.35 15.65 13.46
CA GLN A 52 -10.78 15.78 13.19
C GLN A 52 -11.58 14.59 13.75
N GLN A 53 -12.67 14.87 14.48
CA GLN A 53 -13.56 13.84 15.05
C GLN A 53 -14.16 12.90 13.98
N ALA A 54 -14.35 13.40 12.75
CA ALA A 54 -14.84 12.59 11.63
C ALA A 54 -13.89 11.45 11.26
N THR A 55 -12.58 11.60 11.48
CA THR A 55 -11.56 10.59 11.18
C THR A 55 -11.70 9.34 12.04
N TYR A 56 -12.17 9.45 13.28
CA TYR A 56 -12.44 8.29 14.14
C TYR A 56 -13.52 7.37 13.58
N SER A 57 -14.49 7.92 12.83
CA SER A 57 -15.53 7.12 12.17
C SER A 57 -14.99 6.26 11.02
N GLN A 58 -13.80 6.59 10.50
CA GLN A 58 -13.14 5.86 9.41
C GLN A 58 -12.22 4.73 9.93
N ALA A 59 -12.00 4.64 11.25
CA ALA A 59 -11.18 3.59 11.86
C ALA A 59 -11.59 2.15 11.50
N PRO A 60 -12.90 1.78 11.46
CA PRO A 60 -13.32 0.46 11.03
C PRO A 60 -12.92 0.16 9.57
N LYS A 61 -13.00 1.19 8.70
CA LYS A 61 -12.62 1.08 7.28
C LYS A 61 -11.12 0.90 7.12
N MET A 62 -10.31 1.66 7.87
CA MET A 62 -8.84 1.52 7.90
C MET A 62 -8.41 0.11 8.33
N ILE A 63 -9.04 -0.45 9.36
CA ILE A 63 -8.76 -1.81 9.84
C ILE A 63 -9.10 -2.85 8.77
N LEU A 64 -10.26 -2.72 8.13
CA LEU A 64 -10.72 -3.66 7.10
C LEU A 64 -9.80 -3.65 5.88
N VAL A 65 -9.43 -2.46 5.39
CA VAL A 65 -8.47 -2.32 4.28
C VAL A 65 -7.13 -2.94 4.65
N SER A 66 -6.62 -2.66 5.86
CA SER A 66 -5.34 -3.21 6.32
C SER A 66 -5.35 -4.74 6.35
N LEU A 67 -6.43 -5.35 6.86
CA LEU A 67 -6.61 -6.80 6.86
C LEU A 67 -6.60 -7.38 5.44
N VAL A 68 -7.36 -6.77 4.52
CA VAL A 68 -7.39 -7.25 3.13
C VAL A 68 -6.02 -7.10 2.47
N THR A 69 -5.32 -5.98 2.69
CA THR A 69 -3.97 -5.76 2.16
C THR A 69 -2.97 -6.80 2.67
N ILE A 70 -3.03 -7.17 3.96
CA ILE A 70 -2.18 -8.24 4.52
C ILE A 70 -2.49 -9.57 3.85
N VAL A 71 -3.77 -9.94 3.72
CA VAL A 71 -4.19 -11.20 3.10
C VAL A 71 -3.76 -11.27 1.65
N VAL A 72 -4.01 -10.21 0.86
CA VAL A 72 -3.64 -10.13 -0.56
C VAL A 72 -2.13 -10.15 -0.73
N SER A 73 -1.38 -9.37 0.06
CA SER A 73 0.08 -9.35 -0.01
C SER A 73 0.68 -10.70 0.37
N SER A 74 0.12 -11.37 1.38
CA SER A 74 0.56 -12.71 1.80
C SER A 74 0.24 -13.75 0.72
N ALA A 75 -0.95 -13.69 0.11
CA ALA A 75 -1.34 -14.59 -0.97
C ALA A 75 -0.48 -14.39 -2.22
N LEU A 76 -0.20 -13.14 -2.61
CA LEU A 76 0.71 -12.81 -3.71
C LEU A 76 2.14 -13.27 -3.42
N GLY A 77 2.62 -13.05 -2.18
CA GLY A 77 3.90 -13.56 -1.73
C GLY A 77 3.98 -15.08 -1.90
N MET A 78 3.02 -15.81 -1.34
CA MET A 78 2.94 -17.27 -1.49
C MET A 78 2.90 -17.71 -2.96
N PHE A 79 2.12 -17.03 -3.82
CA PHE A 79 2.03 -17.36 -5.24
C PHE A 79 3.35 -17.12 -5.99
N ILE A 80 4.03 -16.00 -5.72
CA ILE A 80 5.33 -15.66 -6.35
C ILE A 80 6.43 -16.60 -5.84
N PHE A 81 6.44 -16.93 -4.54
CA PHE A 81 7.42 -17.85 -3.96
C PHE A 81 7.19 -19.30 -4.40
N GLN A 82 5.94 -19.76 -4.52
CA GLN A 82 5.64 -21.06 -5.13
C GLN A 82 6.14 -21.15 -6.59
N LYS A 83 6.08 -20.06 -7.34
CA LYS A 83 6.62 -20.02 -8.71
C LYS A 83 8.15 -19.95 -8.75
N SER A 84 8.76 -19.35 -7.73
CA SER A 84 10.23 -19.25 -7.59
C SER A 84 10.85 -20.55 -7.09
N ASP A 85 10.06 -21.44 -6.48
CA ASP A 85 10.45 -22.82 -6.12
C ASP A 85 10.38 -23.79 -7.33
N ILE A 86 10.69 -23.28 -8.53
CA ILE A 86 11.01 -24.10 -9.70
C ILE A 86 12.54 -24.05 -9.84
N LYS A 87 13.19 -25.00 -9.14
CA LYS A 87 14.60 -25.43 -9.23
C LYS A 87 15.70 -24.36 -9.23
#